data_AF-A0A2D7QTH9-F1
#
_entry.id   AF-A0A2D7QTH9-F1
#
_cell.length_a   1.000
_cell.length_b   1.000
_cell.length_c   1.000
_cell.angle_alpha   90.00
_cell.angle_beta   90.00
_cell.angle_gamma   90.00
#
_symmetry.space_group_name_H-M   'P 1'
#
loop_
_entity.id
_entity.type
_entity.pdbx_description
1 polymer ?
#
loop_
_entity_poly.entity_id
_entity_poly.type
_entity_poly.pdbx_seq_one_letter_code
_entity_poly.pdbx_strand_id
1 'polypeptide(L)'
;MISSLFGDRTTNREFLYYGLVIAFLSFVLVGCETWVHPIAEHLGSYSEGLARVEIKGKWGYVDLQGRLVIAPKFDYAWDFSEGFAAVRLGNHWGYITPGGKFVIQPKFDWAYEFSEGLAAVRSEWKWGYIDSRGEYIIPPQFEVAHPFVNGIAEVKQDGLWELINREGQLKPTSTN
;
A
#
# COMPACT_ATOMS: atom_id res chain seq x y z
N MET A 1 72.75 -45.82 19.82
CA MET A 1 73.02 -44.78 20.84
C MET A 1 71.73 -44.00 21.02
N ILE A 2 71.30 -43.84 22.27
CA ILE A 2 69.95 -43.46 22.73
C ILE A 2 69.83 -41.94 22.84
N SER A 3 68.70 -41.35 22.40
CA SER A 3 68.04 -40.14 22.99
C SER A 3 66.82 -39.72 22.15
N SER A 4 65.60 -40.07 22.61
CA SER A 4 64.59 -39.21 23.29
C SER A 4 63.86 -38.24 22.33
N LEU A 5 62.59 -38.49 21.98
CA LEU A 5 61.38 -38.19 22.77
C LEU A 5 61.31 -36.73 23.23
N PHE A 6 60.71 -35.87 22.42
CA PHE A 6 59.77 -34.77 22.74
C PHE A 6 59.26 -34.31 21.35
N GLY A 7 58.02 -34.55 20.92
CA GLY A 7 56.79 -34.26 21.63
C GLY A 7 56.34 -32.83 21.36
N ASP A 8 56.39 -32.34 20.11
CA ASP A 8 55.88 -31.00 19.80
C ASP A 8 54.35 -31.04 19.64
N ARG A 9 53.70 -30.58 20.70
CA ARG A 9 52.26 -30.29 20.79
C ARG A 9 51.99 -28.94 20.13
N THR A 10 51.85 -28.89 18.81
CA THR A 10 51.33 -27.70 18.12
C THR A 10 50.33 -28.00 17.02
N THR A 11 49.68 -29.17 17.03
CA THR A 11 48.57 -29.49 16.12
C THR A 11 47.26 -29.62 16.90
N ASN A 12 46.75 -28.53 17.48
CA ASN A 12 45.38 -28.45 18.02
C ASN A 12 44.95 -27.02 18.39
N ARG A 13 45.24 -26.03 17.53
CA ARG A 13 44.62 -24.70 17.66
C ARG A 13 44.07 -24.09 16.37
N GLU A 14 44.39 -24.64 15.21
CA GLU A 14 43.87 -24.17 13.91
C GLU A 14 42.64 -24.96 13.41
N PHE A 15 42.40 -26.19 13.89
CA PHE A 15 41.27 -27.01 13.44
C PHE A 15 39.94 -26.76 14.17
N LEU A 16 39.95 -26.04 15.29
CA LEU A 16 38.72 -25.63 15.99
C LEU A 16 38.11 -24.33 15.43
N TYR A 17 38.80 -23.63 14.54
CA TYR A 17 38.29 -22.40 13.91
C TYR A 17 37.47 -22.66 12.64
N TYR A 18 37.75 -23.75 11.91
CA TYR A 18 36.98 -24.13 10.73
C TYR A 18 35.76 -25.02 11.04
N GLY A 19 35.72 -25.65 12.23
CA GLY A 19 34.60 -26.49 12.68
C GLY A 19 33.42 -25.74 13.32
N LEU A 20 33.57 -24.46 13.65
CA LEU A 20 32.51 -23.64 14.29
C LEU A 20 32.01 -22.49 13.40
N VAL A 21 32.71 -22.17 12.32
CA VAL A 21 32.30 -21.14 11.34
C VAL A 21 31.41 -21.72 10.23
N ILE A 22 31.42 -23.05 10.01
CA ILE A 22 30.58 -23.71 8.98
C ILE A 22 29.24 -24.23 9.55
N ALA A 23 29.01 -24.08 10.86
CA ALA A 23 27.68 -24.29 11.46
C ALA A 23 26.78 -23.03 11.42
N PHE A 24 27.25 -21.93 10.82
CA PHE A 24 26.44 -20.72 10.56
C PHE A 24 26.16 -20.49 9.07
N LEU A 25 26.49 -21.46 8.21
CA LEU A 25 26.35 -21.35 6.76
C LEU A 25 25.43 -22.40 6.11
N SER A 26 24.56 -23.03 6.91
CA SER A 26 23.65 -24.09 6.42
C SER A 26 22.19 -23.94 6.83
N PHE A 27 21.75 -22.74 7.24
CA PHE A 27 20.32 -22.49 7.45
C PHE A 27 19.88 -21.07 7.04
N VAL A 28 20.05 -20.75 5.75
CA VAL A 28 19.27 -19.70 5.07
C VAL A 28 18.55 -20.30 3.85
N LEU A 29 18.00 -21.51 4.05
CA LEU A 29 17.18 -22.21 3.05
C LEU A 29 15.85 -22.68 3.66
N VAL A 30 15.32 -21.91 4.61
CA VAL A 30 13.90 -21.98 4.97
C VAL A 30 13.39 -20.56 5.08
N GLY A 31 12.45 -20.22 4.20
CA GLY A 31 11.63 -19.02 4.32
C GLY A 31 12.25 -17.80 3.66
N CYS A 32 11.70 -17.43 2.50
CA CYS A 32 11.60 -16.04 2.08
C CYS A 32 10.75 -15.29 3.13
N GLU A 33 11.29 -15.03 4.30
CA GLU A 33 10.69 -14.14 5.28
C GLU A 33 11.46 -12.83 5.16
N THR A 34 11.01 -11.99 4.22
CA THR A 34 11.48 -10.61 4.13
C THR A 34 11.00 -9.88 5.39
N TRP A 35 11.75 -10.03 6.48
CA TRP A 35 11.68 -9.17 7.64
C TRP A 35 11.96 -7.75 7.17
N VAL A 36 10.99 -6.85 7.32
CA VAL A 36 11.18 -5.43 7.07
C VAL A 36 12.08 -4.88 8.18
N HIS A 37 13.40 -5.00 7.98
CA HIS A 37 14.43 -4.28 8.73
C HIS A 37 14.36 -2.76 8.37
N PRO A 38 15.00 -1.85 9.14
CA PRO A 38 14.54 -0.49 9.48
C PRO A 38 14.66 0.59 8.37
N ILE A 39 14.36 0.22 7.12
CA ILE A 39 14.36 1.08 5.93
C ILE A 39 12.95 1.57 5.56
N ALA A 40 11.92 1.24 6.35
CA ALA A 40 10.61 1.84 6.18
C ALA A 40 10.68 3.32 6.59
N GLU A 41 10.48 4.20 5.63
CA GLU A 41 10.53 5.65 5.86
C GLU A 41 9.20 6.15 6.45
N HIS A 42 8.08 5.53 6.05
CA HIS A 42 6.75 5.80 6.57
C HIS A 42 5.91 4.52 6.67
N LEU A 43 5.12 4.41 7.74
CA LEU A 43 4.09 3.38 7.95
C LEU A 43 2.74 4.08 8.14
N GLY A 44 1.75 3.71 7.32
CA GLY A 44 0.37 4.17 7.47
C GLY A 44 -0.38 3.46 8.60
N SER A 45 -1.62 3.87 8.85
CA SER A 45 -2.52 3.15 9.74
C SER A 45 -2.86 1.78 9.16
N TYR A 46 -3.07 0.79 10.03
CA TYR A 46 -3.63 -0.48 9.59
C TYR A 46 -5.09 -0.28 9.23
N SER A 47 -5.44 -0.62 7.99
CA SER A 47 -6.81 -0.74 7.53
C SER A 47 -6.98 -2.07 6.81
N GLU A 48 -8.02 -2.81 7.17
CA GLU A 48 -8.32 -4.14 6.61
C GLU A 48 -7.16 -5.14 6.72
N GLY A 49 -6.36 -5.03 7.78
CA GLY A 49 -5.24 -5.92 8.06
C GLY A 49 -3.95 -5.61 7.30
N LEU A 50 -3.93 -4.53 6.51
CA LEU A 50 -2.76 -4.04 5.80
C LEU A 50 -2.41 -2.61 6.20
N ALA A 51 -1.13 -2.27 6.18
CA ALA A 51 -0.66 -0.90 6.29
C ALA A 51 0.21 -0.57 5.08
N ARG A 52 0.04 0.65 4.53
CA ARG A 52 0.95 1.13 3.49
C ARG A 52 2.33 1.39 4.08
N VAL A 53 3.36 1.06 3.31
CA VAL A 53 4.76 1.29 3.69
C VAL A 53 5.49 1.98 2.56
N GLU A 54 6.31 2.96 2.88
CA GLU A 54 7.24 3.59 1.94
C GLU A 54 8.65 3.04 2.11
N ILE A 55 9.24 2.56 1.02
CA ILE A 55 10.61 2.06 0.98
C ILE A 55 11.27 2.63 -0.28
N LYS A 56 12.34 3.43 -0.11
CA LYS A 56 13.09 4.05 -1.21
C LYS A 56 12.20 4.88 -2.16
N GLY A 57 11.28 5.66 -1.58
CA GLY A 57 10.38 6.54 -2.33
C GLY A 57 9.29 5.83 -3.15
N LYS A 58 9.04 4.54 -2.88
CA LYS A 58 7.92 3.78 -3.48
C LYS A 58 7.05 3.21 -2.38
N TRP A 59 5.75 3.14 -2.67
CA TRP A 59 4.75 2.64 -1.77
C TRP A 59 4.39 1.18 -2.07
N GLY A 60 4.26 0.40 -1.00
CA GLY A 60 3.78 -0.99 -0.96
C GLY A 60 2.91 -1.20 0.27
N TYR A 61 2.65 -2.45 0.64
CA TYR A 61 1.83 -2.78 1.80
C TYR A 61 2.40 -3.96 2.60
N VAL A 62 2.27 -3.87 3.91
CA VAL A 62 2.66 -4.90 4.88
C VAL A 62 1.44 -5.41 5.64
N ASP A 63 1.51 -6.64 6.13
CA ASP A 63 0.53 -7.16 7.07
C ASP A 63 0.81 -6.73 8.52
N LEU A 64 -0.04 -7.17 9.45
CA LEU A 64 0.09 -6.91 10.89
C LEU A 64 1.38 -7.44 11.52
N GLN A 65 2.08 -8.36 10.85
CA GLN A 65 3.37 -8.88 11.29
C GLN A 65 4.54 -8.10 10.66
N GLY A 66 4.25 -7.06 9.88
CA GLY A 66 5.24 -6.27 9.15
C GLY A 66 5.80 -6.99 7.92
N ARG A 67 5.20 -8.10 7.48
CA ARG A 67 5.65 -8.81 6.27
C ARG A 67 5.14 -8.11 5.04
N LEU A 68 5.98 -7.94 4.02
CA LEU A 68 5.57 -7.38 2.73
C LEU A 68 4.53 -8.27 2.05
N VAL A 69 3.32 -7.74 1.87
CA VAL A 69 2.24 -8.37 1.10
C VAL A 69 2.26 -7.86 -0.33
N ILE A 70 2.48 -6.56 -0.49
CA ILE A 70 2.60 -5.91 -1.81
C ILE A 70 3.93 -5.19 -1.84
N ALA A 71 4.83 -5.63 -2.71
CA ALA A 71 6.14 -5.02 -2.87
C ALA A 71 6.03 -3.53 -3.25
N PRO A 72 6.89 -2.65 -2.69
CA PRO A 72 6.93 -1.24 -3.04
C PRO A 72 7.14 -1.03 -4.54
N LYS A 73 6.15 -0.43 -5.20
CA LYS A 73 6.19 -0.18 -6.65
C LYS A 73 5.37 1.04 -7.08
N PHE A 74 4.50 1.55 -6.21
CA PHE A 74 3.62 2.67 -6.53
C PHE A 74 4.29 4.00 -6.20
N ASP A 75 3.94 5.04 -6.95
CA ASP A 75 4.38 6.41 -6.69
C ASP A 75 3.63 7.05 -5.52
N TYR A 76 2.45 6.51 -5.20
CA TYR A 76 1.69 6.82 -3.99
C TYR A 76 0.66 5.71 -3.73
N ALA A 77 0.25 5.56 -2.48
CA ALA A 77 -0.78 4.63 -2.05
C ALA A 77 -1.62 5.26 -0.93
N TRP A 78 -2.94 5.16 -1.03
CA TRP A 78 -3.87 5.38 0.09
C TRP A 78 -3.98 4.14 0.97
N ASP A 79 -4.61 4.28 2.13
CA ASP A 79 -4.95 3.12 2.96
C ASP A 79 -6.07 2.31 2.27
N PHE A 80 -6.24 1.05 2.67
CA PHE A 80 -7.37 0.24 2.20
C PHE A 80 -8.68 0.76 2.80
N SER A 81 -9.72 0.82 1.98
CA SER A 81 -11.09 1.13 2.39
C SER A 81 -12.06 0.36 1.49
N GLU A 82 -13.03 -0.31 2.13
CA GLU A 82 -14.05 -1.13 1.47
C GLU A 82 -13.49 -2.22 0.53
N GLY A 83 -12.35 -2.82 0.89
CA GLY A 83 -11.70 -3.86 0.09
C GLY A 83 -10.80 -3.34 -1.02
N PHE A 84 -10.58 -2.03 -1.13
CA PHE A 84 -9.80 -1.42 -2.20
C PHE A 84 -8.84 -0.36 -1.68
N ALA A 85 -7.72 -0.18 -2.37
CA ALA A 85 -6.84 0.96 -2.14
C ALA A 85 -6.56 1.70 -3.45
N ALA A 86 -6.68 3.02 -3.40
CA ALA A 86 -6.29 3.89 -4.50
C ALA A 86 -4.76 4.00 -4.53
N VAL A 87 -4.16 3.69 -5.68
CA VAL A 87 -2.71 3.73 -5.88
C VAL A 87 -2.37 4.51 -7.15
N ARG A 88 -1.24 5.22 -7.10
CA ARG A 88 -0.73 6.00 -8.22
C ARG A 88 0.44 5.30 -8.89
N LEU A 89 0.39 5.21 -10.22
CA LEU A 89 1.49 4.75 -11.06
C LEU A 89 1.70 5.75 -12.20
N GLY A 90 2.87 6.37 -12.25
CA GLY A 90 3.13 7.56 -13.05
C GLY A 90 2.19 8.70 -12.65
N ASN A 91 1.45 9.22 -13.63
CA ASN A 91 0.52 10.33 -13.44
C ASN A 91 -0.92 9.88 -13.18
N HIS A 92 -1.19 8.57 -13.17
CA HIS A 92 -2.56 8.06 -13.12
C HIS A 92 -2.82 7.25 -11.86
N TRP A 93 -4.06 7.35 -11.38
CA TRP A 93 -4.59 6.58 -10.27
C TRP A 93 -5.46 5.44 -10.75
N GLY A 94 -5.36 4.32 -10.04
CA GLY A 94 -6.21 3.15 -10.17
C GLY A 94 -6.46 2.53 -8.80
N TYR A 95 -7.11 1.38 -8.79
CA TYR A 95 -7.50 0.70 -7.54
C TYR A 95 -7.03 -0.74 -7.53
N ILE A 96 -6.51 -1.17 -6.38
CA ILE A 96 -6.04 -2.52 -6.16
C ILE A 96 -6.82 -3.21 -5.04
N THR A 97 -6.85 -4.54 -5.12
CA THR A 97 -7.30 -5.42 -4.03
C THR A 97 -6.18 -5.65 -3.00
N PRO A 98 -6.46 -6.19 -1.79
CA PRO A 98 -5.45 -6.53 -0.79
C PRO A 98 -4.36 -7.48 -1.29
N GLY A 99 -4.65 -8.28 -2.32
CA GLY A 99 -3.66 -9.13 -3.01
C GLY A 99 -2.77 -8.38 -4.02
N GLY A 100 -2.88 -7.06 -4.12
CA GLY A 100 -2.08 -6.22 -5.02
C GLY A 100 -2.46 -6.29 -6.50
N LYS A 101 -3.60 -6.90 -6.84
CA LYS A 101 -4.14 -6.95 -8.19
C LYS A 101 -4.99 -5.72 -8.47
N PHE A 102 -4.81 -5.09 -9.62
CA PHE A 102 -5.66 -4.00 -10.08
C PHE A 102 -7.08 -4.51 -10.36
N VAL A 103 -8.06 -3.92 -9.67
CA VAL A 103 -9.47 -4.02 -10.04
C VAL A 103 -9.84 -2.94 -11.06
N ILE A 104 -9.21 -1.77 -10.95
CA ILE A 104 -9.33 -0.68 -11.91
C ILE A 104 -7.92 -0.25 -12.29
N GLN A 105 -7.59 -0.35 -13.57
CA GLN A 105 -6.28 0.05 -14.09
C GLN A 105 -6.02 1.55 -13.88
N PRO A 106 -4.76 1.99 -13.67
CA PRO A 106 -4.44 3.40 -13.57
C PRO A 106 -4.88 4.17 -14.81
N LYS A 107 -5.90 5.03 -14.66
CA LYS A 107 -6.47 5.82 -15.75
C LYS A 107 -6.99 7.20 -15.34
N PHE A 108 -7.12 7.46 -14.04
CA PHE A 108 -7.67 8.71 -13.52
C PHE A 108 -6.57 9.71 -13.18
N ASP A 109 -6.82 11.01 -13.35
CA ASP A 109 -5.88 12.07 -12.96
C ASP A 109 -5.74 12.16 -11.43
N TRP A 110 -6.81 11.82 -10.70
CA TRP A 110 -6.83 11.72 -9.26
C TRP A 110 -7.88 10.72 -8.78
N ALA A 111 -7.66 10.16 -7.60
CA ALA A 111 -8.59 9.25 -6.94
C ALA A 111 -8.55 9.43 -5.42
N TYR A 112 -9.73 9.44 -4.80
CA TYR A 112 -9.89 9.22 -3.37
C TYR A 112 -10.16 7.74 -3.07
N GLU A 113 -10.09 7.38 -1.80
CA GLU A 113 -10.52 6.06 -1.32
C GLU A 113 -12.03 5.81 -1.54
N PHE A 114 -12.41 4.54 -1.54
CA PHE A 114 -13.83 4.17 -1.57
C PHE A 114 -14.49 4.50 -0.23
N SER A 115 -15.70 5.04 -0.31
CA SER A 115 -16.57 5.33 0.83
C SER A 115 -18.03 5.19 0.41
N GLU A 116 -18.79 4.41 1.16
CA GLU A 116 -20.17 4.07 0.89
C GLU A 116 -20.36 3.46 -0.52
N GLY A 117 -19.44 2.59 -0.92
CA GLY A 117 -19.46 1.88 -2.20
C GLY A 117 -19.14 2.74 -3.43
N LEU A 118 -18.77 4.01 -3.24
CA LEU A 118 -18.40 4.93 -4.32
C LEU A 118 -17.03 5.54 -4.07
N ALA A 119 -16.32 5.92 -5.12
CA ALA A 119 -15.09 6.69 -5.02
C ALA A 119 -15.13 7.93 -5.89
N ALA A 120 -14.72 9.07 -5.33
CA ALA A 120 -14.54 10.30 -6.08
C ALA A 120 -13.24 10.21 -6.90
N VAL A 121 -13.35 10.36 -8.21
CA VAL A 121 -12.22 10.31 -9.15
C VAL A 121 -12.25 11.53 -10.06
N ARG A 122 -11.07 11.98 -10.47
CA ARG A 122 -10.90 13.08 -11.41
C ARG A 122 -10.46 12.57 -12.77
N SER A 123 -11.15 13.01 -13.82
CA SER A 123 -10.79 12.79 -15.22
C SER A 123 -10.99 14.08 -15.98
N GLU A 124 -10.01 14.43 -16.82
CA GLU A 124 -10.08 15.65 -17.64
C GLU A 124 -10.42 16.89 -16.80
N TRP A 125 -9.78 17.01 -15.64
CA TRP A 125 -9.93 18.12 -14.68
C TRP A 125 -11.29 18.22 -13.95
N LYS A 126 -12.23 17.31 -14.21
CA LYS A 126 -13.52 17.27 -13.52
C LYS A 126 -13.65 16.05 -12.63
N TRP A 127 -14.36 16.20 -11.54
CA TRP A 127 -14.66 15.13 -10.61
C TRP A 127 -16.00 14.49 -10.90
N GLY A 128 -16.02 13.16 -10.75
CA GLY A 128 -17.21 12.33 -10.76
C GLY A 128 -17.05 11.18 -9.75
N TYR A 129 -18.03 10.28 -9.73
CA TYR A 129 -18.05 9.16 -8.79
C TYR A 129 -18.20 7.84 -9.54
N ILE A 130 -17.36 6.88 -9.17
CA ILE A 130 -17.36 5.53 -9.75
C ILE A 130 -17.78 4.49 -8.73
N ASP A 131 -18.31 3.37 -9.23
CA ASP A 131 -18.49 2.15 -8.45
C ASP A 131 -17.20 1.31 -8.38
N SER A 132 -17.26 0.18 -7.66
CA SER A 132 -16.12 -0.75 -7.49
C SER A 132 -15.67 -1.46 -8.78
N ARG A 133 -16.45 -1.37 -9.86
CA ARG A 133 -16.07 -1.87 -11.19
C ARG A 133 -15.38 -0.79 -12.03
N GLY A 134 -15.35 0.45 -11.53
CA GLY A 134 -14.78 1.60 -12.21
C GLY A 134 -15.72 2.25 -13.23
N GLU A 135 -17.02 1.96 -13.12
CA GLU A 135 -18.08 2.57 -13.92
C GLU A 135 -18.60 3.84 -13.24
N TYR A 136 -18.84 4.89 -14.01
CA TYR A 136 -19.37 6.14 -13.46
C TYR A 136 -20.83 5.98 -13.04
N ILE A 137 -21.09 6.23 -11.76
CA ILE A 137 -22.44 6.45 -11.23
C ILE A 137 -22.82 7.91 -11.42
N ILE A 138 -21.87 8.82 -11.21
CA ILE A 138 -22.01 10.24 -11.48
C ILE A 138 -20.87 10.65 -12.41
N PRO A 139 -21.15 11.01 -13.68
CA PRO A 139 -20.11 11.41 -14.63
C PRO A 139 -19.29 12.62 -14.16
N PRO A 140 -18.04 12.79 -14.64
CA PRO A 140 -17.21 13.94 -14.31
C PRO A 140 -17.89 15.26 -14.70
N GLN A 141 -18.29 16.05 -13.70
CA GLN A 141 -18.96 17.34 -13.92
C GLN A 141 -18.57 18.41 -12.89
N PHE A 142 -18.06 18.00 -11.72
CA PHE A 142 -17.75 18.91 -10.62
C PHE A 142 -16.33 19.47 -10.70
N GLU A 143 -16.14 20.70 -10.22
CA GLU A 143 -14.82 21.32 -10.03
C GLU A 143 -14.06 20.67 -8.87
N VAL A 144 -14.80 20.32 -7.81
CA VAL A 144 -14.31 19.64 -6.60
C VAL A 144 -15.37 18.63 -6.16
N ALA A 145 -14.93 17.46 -5.69
CA ALA A 145 -15.81 16.48 -5.08
C ALA A 145 -15.12 15.81 -3.89
N HIS A 146 -15.83 15.67 -2.78
CA HIS A 146 -15.38 14.92 -1.62
C HIS A 146 -16.02 13.52 -1.55
N PRO A 147 -15.39 12.56 -0.84
CA PRO A 147 -15.99 11.24 -0.60
C PRO A 147 -17.36 11.35 0.10
N PHE A 148 -18.22 10.35 -0.13
CA PHE A 148 -19.52 10.26 0.55
C PHE A 148 -19.35 9.93 2.03
N VAL A 149 -20.14 10.61 2.88
CA VAL A 149 -20.23 10.35 4.32
C VAL A 149 -21.68 10.53 4.76
N ASN A 150 -22.27 9.52 5.39
CA ASN A 150 -23.69 9.47 5.78
C ASN A 150 -24.66 9.74 4.61
N GLY A 151 -24.38 9.15 3.45
CA GLY A 151 -25.22 9.26 2.25
C GLY A 151 -25.16 10.62 1.54
N ILE A 152 -24.22 11.49 1.91
CA ILE A 152 -24.03 12.81 1.29
C ILE A 152 -22.58 13.06 0.90
N ALA A 153 -22.38 13.80 -0.17
CA ALA A 153 -21.09 14.34 -0.54
C ALA A 153 -21.19 15.84 -0.79
N GLU A 154 -20.14 16.55 -0.40
CA GLU A 154 -19.95 17.96 -0.72
C GLU A 154 -19.22 18.07 -2.06
N VAL A 155 -19.83 18.80 -2.99
CA VAL A 155 -19.30 19.05 -4.33
C VAL A 155 -19.31 20.53 -4.64
N LYS A 156 -18.41 20.93 -5.54
CA LYS A 156 -18.38 22.29 -6.08
C LYS A 156 -18.68 22.27 -7.56
N GLN A 157 -19.67 23.05 -7.98
CA GLN A 157 -20.02 23.25 -9.38
C GLN A 157 -20.37 24.71 -9.64
N ASP A 158 -19.89 25.26 -10.75
CA ASP A 158 -20.14 26.65 -11.15
C ASP A 158 -19.81 27.66 -10.03
N GLY A 159 -18.75 27.39 -9.28
CA GLY A 159 -18.32 28.21 -8.15
C GLY A 159 -19.08 28.00 -6.83
N LEU A 160 -20.16 27.23 -6.80
CA LEU A 160 -21.02 27.02 -5.62
C LEU A 160 -20.80 25.65 -4.97
N TRP A 161 -20.92 25.63 -3.64
CA TRP A 161 -20.88 24.38 -2.86
C TRP A 161 -22.29 23.82 -2.69
N GLU A 162 -22.43 22.54 -3.00
CA GLU A 162 -23.69 21.81 -2.99
C GLU A 162 -23.54 20.47 -2.29
N LEU A 163 -24.63 19.98 -1.70
CA LEU A 163 -24.69 18.63 -1.13
C LEU A 163 -25.48 17.73 -2.08
N ILE A 164 -24.88 16.62 -2.48
CA ILE A 164 -25.52 15.62 -3.33
C ILE A 164 -25.71 14.29 -2.59
N ASN A 165 -26.73 13.53 -2.98
CA ASN A 165 -26.86 12.11 -2.62
C ASN A 165 -26.03 11.22 -3.56
N ARG A 166 -26.06 9.91 -3.31
CA ARG A 166 -25.26 8.90 -4.04
C ARG A 166 -25.69 8.73 -5.51
N GLU A 167 -26.87 9.24 -5.86
CA GLU A 167 -27.39 9.30 -7.23
C GLU A 167 -27.01 10.63 -7.93
N GLY A 168 -26.34 11.55 -7.25
CA GLY A 168 -25.93 12.86 -7.78
C GLY A 168 -27.03 13.93 -7.73
N GLN A 169 -28.12 13.69 -7.01
CA GLN A 169 -29.22 14.64 -6.85
C GLN A 169 -28.94 15.57 -5.68
N LEU A 170 -29.28 16.85 -5.83
CA LEU A 170 -29.16 17.84 -4.76
C LEU A 170 -30.02 17.45 -3.55
N LYS A 171 -29.40 17.48 -2.37
CA LYS A 171 -30.14 17.35 -1.11
C LYS A 171 -30.68 18.73 -0.74
N PRO A 172 -32.00 18.89 -0.51
CA PRO A 172 -32.56 20.15 -0.06
C PRO A 172 -31.88 20.54 1.25
N THR A 173 -31.18 21.67 1.27
CA THR A 173 -30.77 22.29 2.52
C THR A 173 -32.04 22.78 3.19
N SER A 174 -32.43 22.15 4.30
CA SER A 174 -33.53 22.61 5.13
C SER A 174 -33.15 23.95 5.75
N THR A 175 -33.45 25.04 5.05
CA THR A 175 -33.50 26.38 5.64
C THR A 175 -34.78 26.46 6.47
N ASN A 176 -34.63 26.30 7.79
CA ASN A 176 -35.59 26.79 8.78
C ASN A 176 -35.26 28.25 9.12
#